data_AF-A0A9X9PXF9-F1
#
_entry.id   AF-A0A9X9PXF9-F1
#
_cell.length_a   1.000
_cell.length_b   1.000
_cell.length_c   1.000
_cell.angle_alpha   90.00
_cell.angle_beta   90.00
_cell.angle_gamma   90.00
#
_symmetry.space_group_name_H-M   'P 1'
#
loop_
_entity.id
_entity.type
_entity.pdbx_description
1 polymer ?
#
loop_
_entity_poly.entity_id
_entity_poly.type
_entity_poly.pdbx_seq_one_letter_code
_entity_poly.pdbx_strand_id
1 'polypeptide(L)'
;MRLLSQKNSSQAGDILAAISRVLGRSPLDFWGAELLAGRDEGALGWITINYVLGMLVKYSFSGEWIRPLEGPLVGALDMGGASTQISFVPRGPILDKSTQATFRLYGSEHSVYTHSYLCFGRDQMLTRLLAQLLQSSPGPLIRHPCYHSGYWATLSPATLYESPCVHTTPPRGLAWNLTVEGTGNPGACISAIQGLFNFSSCEGRGHCAFNGVYQPPVWGQFYVSGSPLHCPPQAPRPLLEPQGPDARQAQGEPWMGGGLWVPKCVCGWAETLPGWCWGSSDPGRPGHRPRAGTPSFLPRPQAFSNFYYTFHFLNLTSKQPLATVNATVWEFCQRPWKQVEASSPGQDHWLRDYCASGLYILTLLLEGYGFSEDTWSSIEFRKQVGGTDIGWTLGYMLNLTSMIPAEPPARWQAESYGVWVAGVVFAVLTVVATLGAAAVHLLWPRG
;
A
#
# COMPACT_ATOMS: atom_id res chain seq x y z
N MET A 1 12.04 -0.20 8.71
CA MET A 1 12.09 -0.16 10.20
C MET A 1 12.01 -1.54 10.85
N ARG A 2 11.14 -2.48 10.45
CA ARG A 2 11.08 -3.85 11.06
C ARG A 2 12.44 -4.58 11.04
N LEU A 3 13.10 -4.62 9.87
CA LEU A 3 14.45 -5.20 9.73
C LEU A 3 15.49 -4.50 10.62
N LEU A 4 15.43 -3.17 10.71
CA LEU A 4 16.35 -2.41 11.55
C LEU A 4 16.12 -2.72 13.04
N SER A 5 14.87 -2.80 13.47
CA SER A 5 14.53 -3.14 14.85
C SER A 5 15.01 -4.54 15.24
N GLN A 6 14.97 -5.52 14.33
CA GLN A 6 15.57 -6.85 14.53
C GLN A 6 17.09 -6.81 14.65
N LYS A 7 17.76 -5.96 13.85
CA LYS A 7 19.23 -5.82 13.87
C LYS A 7 19.74 -5.02 15.06
N ASN A 8 19.06 -3.92 15.37
CA ASN A 8 19.42 -2.96 16.41
C ASN A 8 18.16 -2.18 16.84
N SER A 9 17.49 -2.68 17.90
CA SER A 9 16.27 -2.09 18.42
C SER A 9 16.49 -0.68 19.00
N SER A 10 17.65 -0.42 19.62
CA SER A 10 18.01 0.91 20.13
C SER A 10 18.07 1.92 18.99
N GLN A 11 18.77 1.59 17.90
CA GLN A 11 18.87 2.48 16.74
C GLN A 11 17.51 2.74 16.08
N ALA A 12 16.65 1.72 16.00
CA ALA A 12 15.28 1.91 15.52
C ALA A 12 14.49 2.86 16.44
N GLY A 13 14.65 2.74 17.76
CA GLY A 13 14.07 3.63 18.77
C GLY A 13 14.57 5.07 18.63
N ASP A 14 15.88 5.27 18.44
CA ASP A 14 16.48 6.59 18.26
C ASP A 14 15.93 7.31 17.03
N ILE A 15 15.73 6.58 15.93
CA ILE A 15 15.12 7.12 14.70
C ILE A 15 13.66 7.51 14.94
N LEU A 16 12.86 6.65 15.59
CA LEU A 16 11.47 6.98 15.90
C LEU A 16 11.38 8.19 16.86
N ALA A 17 12.26 8.27 17.85
CA ALA A 17 12.34 9.43 18.74
C ALA A 17 12.73 10.72 18.01
N ALA A 18 13.65 10.64 17.04
CA ALA A 18 14.00 11.77 16.19
C ALA A 18 12.81 12.22 15.32
N ILE A 19 12.08 11.28 14.72
CA ILE A 19 10.87 11.57 13.95
C ILE A 19 9.83 12.25 14.85
N SER A 20 9.54 11.69 16.02
CA SER A 20 8.59 12.27 16.99
C SER A 20 8.99 13.68 17.43
N ARG A 21 10.29 13.95 17.60
CA ARG A 21 10.78 15.29 17.93
C ARG A 21 10.54 16.31 16.82
N VAL A 22 10.69 15.89 15.55
CA VAL A 22 10.47 16.78 14.40
C VAL A 22 8.98 16.99 14.17
N LEU A 23 8.19 15.92 14.09
CA LEU A 23 6.76 16.00 13.82
C LEU A 23 5.97 16.63 14.98
N GLY A 24 6.40 16.40 16.22
CA GLY A 24 5.81 17.04 17.40
C GLY A 24 6.05 18.56 17.50
N ARG A 25 6.91 19.14 16.66
CA ARG A 25 7.08 20.59 16.53
C ARG A 25 6.21 21.21 15.44
N SER A 26 5.56 20.38 14.62
CA SER A 26 4.66 20.86 13.59
C SER A 26 3.38 21.45 14.22
N PRO A 27 2.63 22.31 13.50
CA PRO A 27 1.34 22.82 13.98
C PRO A 27 0.21 21.77 13.90
N LEU A 28 0.50 20.54 13.46
CA LEU A 28 -0.47 19.45 13.37
C LEU A 28 -0.59 18.74 14.72
N ASP A 29 -1.77 18.19 14.99
CA ASP A 29 -2.01 17.34 16.16
C ASP A 29 -1.29 15.98 15.99
N PHE A 30 -0.07 15.90 16.50
CA PHE A 30 0.81 14.74 16.33
C PHE A 30 0.53 13.67 17.39
N TRP A 31 0.03 12.51 16.94
CA TRP A 31 -0.38 11.42 17.83
C TRP A 31 0.72 10.39 18.14
N GLY A 32 1.82 10.39 17.38
CA GLY A 32 2.95 9.48 17.60
C GLY A 32 3.58 8.94 16.32
N ALA A 33 4.75 8.29 16.49
CA ALA A 33 5.44 7.57 15.43
C ALA A 33 5.82 6.18 15.94
N GLU A 34 5.28 5.15 15.30
CA GLU A 34 5.43 3.76 15.74
C GLU A 34 5.75 2.80 14.60
N LEU A 35 6.15 1.59 14.98
CA LEU A 35 6.44 0.51 14.06
C LEU A 35 5.20 -0.36 13.84
N LEU A 36 4.58 -0.24 12.67
CA LEU A 36 3.42 -1.07 12.33
C LEU A 36 3.82 -2.55 12.19
N ALA A 37 3.05 -3.43 12.84
CA ALA A 37 3.22 -4.87 12.70
C ALA A 37 2.80 -5.32 11.29
N GLY A 38 3.46 -6.36 10.77
CA GLY A 38 3.21 -6.81 9.40
C GLY A 38 1.78 -7.31 9.17
N ARG A 39 1.17 -7.93 10.20
CA ARG A 39 -0.22 -8.38 10.18
C ARG A 39 -1.19 -7.20 10.03
N ASP A 40 -0.91 -6.13 10.78
CA ASP A 40 -1.73 -4.93 10.80
C ASP A 40 -1.57 -4.15 9.49
N GLU A 41 -0.37 -4.08 8.92
CA GLU A 41 -0.13 -3.52 7.58
C GLU A 41 -1.02 -4.17 6.51
N GLY A 42 -1.09 -5.51 6.47
CA GLY A 42 -1.96 -6.22 5.53
C GLY A 42 -3.46 -5.98 5.81
N ALA A 43 -3.87 -6.10 7.08
CA ALA A 43 -5.28 -6.01 7.45
C ALA A 43 -5.85 -4.60 7.29
N LEU A 44 -5.06 -3.56 7.60
CA LEU A 44 -5.44 -2.16 7.38
C LEU A 44 -5.49 -1.82 5.89
N GLY A 45 -4.60 -2.41 5.07
CA GLY A 45 -4.71 -2.34 3.60
C GLY A 45 -6.02 -2.94 3.09
N TRP A 46 -6.45 -4.07 3.65
CA TRP A 46 -7.75 -4.68 3.34
C TRP A 46 -8.94 -3.79 3.75
N ILE A 47 -8.87 -3.14 4.92
CA ILE A 47 -9.88 -2.16 5.36
C ILE A 47 -9.97 -1.00 4.37
N THR A 48 -8.84 -0.41 3.96
CA THR A 48 -8.80 0.68 2.98
C THR A 48 -9.56 0.33 1.71
N ILE A 49 -9.27 -0.83 1.11
CA ILE A 49 -9.86 -1.24 -0.17
C ILE A 49 -11.38 -1.37 -0.03
N ASN A 50 -11.84 -2.10 0.99
CA ASN A 50 -13.25 -2.38 1.17
C ASN A 50 -14.05 -1.16 1.67
N TYR A 51 -13.41 -0.24 2.40
CA TYR A 51 -13.98 1.04 2.78
C TYR A 51 -14.21 1.93 1.55
N VAL A 52 -13.17 2.13 0.73
CA VAL A 52 -13.24 3.03 -0.43
C VAL A 52 -14.19 2.50 -1.51
N LEU A 53 -14.31 1.17 -1.66
CA LEU A 53 -15.28 0.56 -2.57
C LEU A 53 -16.73 0.61 -2.06
N GLY A 54 -16.97 1.05 -0.81
CA GLY A 54 -18.28 0.96 -0.17
C GLY A 54 -18.76 -0.49 -0.03
N MET A 55 -17.84 -1.44 0.16
CA MET A 55 -18.16 -2.86 0.34
C MET A 55 -18.46 -3.19 1.80
N LEU A 56 -17.96 -2.38 2.73
CA LEU A 56 -18.25 -2.52 4.17
C LEU A 56 -19.64 -1.95 4.53
N VAL A 57 -20.05 -0.84 3.90
CA VAL A 57 -21.36 -0.21 4.11
C VAL A 57 -21.71 0.69 2.91
N LYS A 58 -23.00 0.81 2.56
CA LYS A 58 -23.51 1.77 1.57
C LYS A 58 -24.62 2.62 2.19
N TYR A 59 -24.71 3.87 1.75
CA TYR A 59 -25.87 4.71 2.05
C TYR A 59 -26.95 4.44 0.99
N SER A 60 -28.13 3.98 1.43
CA SER A 60 -29.25 3.66 0.55
C SER A 60 -29.91 4.93 0.01
N PHE A 61 -30.68 4.77 -1.07
CA PHE A 61 -31.56 5.83 -1.57
C PHE A 61 -32.63 6.26 -0.55
N SER A 62 -33.00 5.38 0.38
CA SER A 62 -33.91 5.70 1.50
C SER A 62 -33.25 6.46 2.66
N GLY A 63 -31.96 6.79 2.55
CA GLY A 63 -31.22 7.49 3.62
C GLY A 63 -30.71 6.57 4.74
N GLU A 64 -30.60 5.27 4.48
CA GLU A 64 -30.21 4.27 5.48
C GLU A 64 -28.84 3.68 5.18
N TRP A 65 -28.02 3.45 6.21
CA TRP A 65 -26.81 2.63 6.07
C TRP A 65 -27.22 1.17 5.88
N ILE A 66 -27.08 0.67 4.66
CA ILE A 66 -27.40 -0.70 4.27
C ILE A 66 -26.14 -1.47 3.93
N ARG A 67 -26.15 -2.75 4.25
CA ARG A 67 -25.15 -3.68 3.72
C ARG A 67 -25.44 -3.93 2.24
N PRO A 68 -24.43 -3.85 1.35
CA PRO A 68 -24.60 -4.32 -0.02
C PRO A 68 -25.01 -5.80 0.03
N LEU A 69 -26.18 -6.15 -0.55
CA LEU A 69 -26.64 -7.54 -0.59
C LEU A 69 -25.78 -8.43 -1.49
N GLU A 70 -24.99 -7.84 -2.39
CA GLU A 70 -24.23 -8.57 -3.39
C GLU A 70 -22.83 -7.98 -3.57
N GLY A 71 -21.82 -8.83 -3.34
CA GLY A 71 -20.42 -8.56 -3.64
C GLY A 71 -19.48 -9.16 -2.59
N PRO A 72 -18.60 -10.12 -2.94
CA PRO A 72 -17.59 -10.60 -2.00
C PRO A 72 -16.64 -9.47 -1.63
N LEU A 73 -16.23 -9.42 -0.35
CA LEU A 73 -15.17 -8.50 0.10
C LEU A 73 -13.91 -8.75 -0.72
N VAL A 74 -13.21 -7.68 -1.08
CA VAL A 74 -12.05 -7.72 -1.96
C VAL A 74 -10.80 -7.98 -1.13
N GLY A 75 -9.98 -8.94 -1.55
CA GLY A 75 -8.67 -9.20 -0.97
C GLY A 75 -7.65 -8.09 -1.29
N ALA A 76 -6.65 -7.95 -0.44
CA ALA A 76 -5.54 -7.01 -0.61
C ALA A 76 -4.24 -7.77 -0.84
N LEU A 77 -3.48 -7.35 -1.86
CA LEU A 77 -2.10 -7.79 -2.09
C LEU A 77 -1.19 -6.56 -2.04
N ASP A 78 -0.14 -6.61 -1.24
CA ASP A 78 0.84 -5.51 -1.13
C ASP A 78 2.26 -6.05 -1.23
N MET A 79 3.17 -5.30 -1.86
CA MET A 79 4.58 -5.64 -1.95
C MET A 79 5.44 -4.40 -1.83
N GLY A 80 5.89 -4.11 -0.62
CA GLY A 80 6.92 -3.11 -0.38
C GLY A 80 8.32 -3.57 -0.81
N GLY A 81 9.33 -2.77 -0.49
CA GLY A 81 10.74 -3.14 -0.71
C GLY A 81 11.22 -4.27 0.23
N ALA A 82 10.66 -4.38 1.44
CA ALA A 82 11.14 -5.31 2.47
C ALA A 82 10.20 -6.46 2.83
N SER A 83 8.90 -6.34 2.54
CA SER A 83 7.91 -7.39 2.78
C SER A 83 6.82 -7.39 1.72
N THR A 84 6.08 -8.48 1.66
CA THR A 84 4.82 -8.58 0.91
C THR A 84 3.73 -9.12 1.82
N GLN A 85 2.49 -8.71 1.58
CA GLN A 85 1.33 -9.02 2.37
C GLN A 85 0.21 -9.55 1.48
N ILE A 86 -0.56 -10.47 2.04
CA ILE A 86 -1.81 -10.97 1.47
C ILE A 86 -2.87 -10.91 2.57
N SER A 87 -4.05 -10.39 2.26
CA SER A 87 -5.15 -10.30 3.22
C SER A 87 -6.51 -10.47 2.55
N PHE A 88 -7.34 -11.40 3.03
CA PHE A 88 -8.67 -11.66 2.46
C PHE A 88 -9.57 -12.42 3.43
N VAL A 89 -10.88 -12.42 3.17
CA VAL A 89 -11.85 -13.23 3.92
C VAL A 89 -12.04 -14.57 3.19
N PRO A 90 -11.59 -15.71 3.75
CA PRO A 90 -11.76 -17.01 3.11
C PRO A 90 -13.21 -17.51 3.18
N ARG A 91 -13.58 -18.47 2.32
CA ARG A 91 -14.90 -19.15 2.35
C ARG A 91 -15.13 -19.99 3.61
N GLY A 92 -14.05 -20.54 4.17
CA GLY A 92 -14.09 -21.43 5.34
C GLY A 92 -13.42 -20.79 6.56
N PRO A 93 -13.40 -21.51 7.70
CA PRO A 93 -12.75 -21.01 8.90
C PRO A 93 -11.23 -20.88 8.71
N ILE A 94 -10.66 -19.83 9.31
CA ILE A 94 -9.21 -19.69 9.43
C ILE A 94 -8.73 -20.66 10.52
N LEU A 95 -7.92 -21.64 10.12
CA LEU A 95 -7.44 -22.72 10.98
C LEU A 95 -6.30 -22.26 11.89
N ASP A 96 -5.35 -21.47 11.36
CA ASP A 96 -4.29 -20.87 12.16
C ASP A 96 -4.70 -19.48 12.66
N LYS A 97 -5.05 -19.40 13.95
CA LYS A 97 -5.48 -18.15 14.58
C LYS A 97 -4.39 -17.08 14.63
N SER A 98 -3.11 -17.44 14.51
CA SER A 98 -2.03 -16.44 14.42
C SER A 98 -2.12 -15.60 13.13
N THR A 99 -2.72 -16.17 12.08
CA THR A 99 -2.97 -15.51 10.79
C THR A 99 -4.35 -14.85 10.68
N GLN A 100 -5.15 -14.87 11.75
CA GLN A 100 -6.47 -14.25 11.78
C GLN A 100 -6.40 -12.84 12.38
N ALA A 101 -7.00 -11.87 11.68
CA ALA A 101 -7.38 -10.58 12.23
C ALA A 101 -8.91 -10.47 12.24
N THR A 102 -9.47 -10.15 13.40
CA THR A 102 -10.93 -10.02 13.58
C THR A 102 -11.29 -8.54 13.72
N PHE A 103 -12.24 -8.09 12.93
CA PHE A 103 -12.75 -6.72 12.98
C PHE A 103 -14.27 -6.74 13.15
N ARG A 104 -14.80 -5.85 13.99
CA ARG A 104 -16.24 -5.56 14.03
C ARG A 104 -16.45 -4.22 13.34
N LEU A 105 -17.04 -4.25 12.14
CA LEU A 105 -17.22 -3.07 11.29
C LEU A 105 -18.71 -2.99 10.92
N TYR A 106 -19.37 -1.87 11.23
CA TYR A 106 -20.77 -1.62 10.89
C TYR A 106 -21.74 -2.76 11.30
N GLY A 107 -21.58 -3.28 12.52
CA GLY A 107 -22.41 -4.33 13.12
C GLY A 107 -22.10 -5.74 12.62
N SER A 108 -21.04 -5.92 11.81
CA SER A 108 -20.65 -7.20 11.23
C SER A 108 -19.26 -7.60 11.70
N GLU A 109 -19.10 -8.88 12.07
CA GLU A 109 -17.80 -9.44 12.39
C GLU A 109 -17.13 -9.98 11.12
N HIS A 110 -15.89 -9.57 10.88
CA HIS A 110 -15.08 -9.97 9.75
C HIS A 110 -13.84 -10.70 10.27
N SER A 111 -13.74 -11.99 9.94
CA SER A 111 -12.52 -12.78 10.15
C SER A 111 -11.67 -12.74 8.88
N VAL A 112 -10.61 -11.93 8.92
CA VAL A 112 -9.71 -11.70 7.79
C VAL A 112 -8.45 -12.54 7.98
N TYR A 113 -8.11 -13.39 7.01
CA TYR A 113 -6.79 -13.99 6.94
C TYR A 113 -5.80 -12.92 6.51
N THR A 114 -4.68 -12.79 7.21
CA THR A 114 -3.61 -11.84 6.90
C THR A 114 -2.26 -12.42 7.26
N HIS A 115 -1.31 -12.31 6.32
CA HIS A 115 0.07 -12.68 6.57
C HIS A 115 1.04 -11.69 5.92
N SER A 116 2.22 -11.55 6.53
CA SER A 116 3.29 -10.63 6.12
C SER A 116 4.60 -11.37 5.99
N TYR A 117 5.03 -11.60 4.74
CA TYR A 117 6.31 -12.25 4.45
C TYR A 117 7.42 -11.20 4.47
N LEU A 118 8.02 -11.01 5.65
CA LEU A 118 9.23 -10.21 5.80
C LEU A 118 10.38 -10.83 4.99
N CYS A 119 11.23 -10.01 4.38
CA CYS A 119 12.30 -10.40 3.45
C CYS A 119 11.83 -10.92 2.07
N PHE A 120 10.54 -10.84 1.78
CA PHE A 120 9.93 -11.14 0.47
C PHE A 120 9.38 -9.88 -0.23
N GLY A 121 9.73 -8.69 0.26
CA GLY A 121 9.59 -7.47 -0.54
C GLY A 121 10.61 -7.43 -1.66
N ARG A 122 10.37 -6.61 -2.69
CA ARG A 122 11.17 -6.59 -3.94
C ARG A 122 12.67 -6.41 -3.68
N ASP A 123 13.06 -5.38 -2.93
CA ASP A 123 14.48 -5.04 -2.73
C ASP A 123 15.21 -6.11 -1.92
N GLN A 124 14.55 -6.67 -0.91
CA GLN A 124 15.12 -7.76 -0.11
C GLN A 124 15.18 -9.08 -0.88
N MET A 125 14.20 -9.35 -1.75
CA MET A 125 14.26 -10.48 -2.68
C MET A 125 15.44 -10.33 -3.64
N LEU A 126 15.63 -9.18 -4.28
CA LEU A 126 16.76 -8.93 -5.19
C LEU A 126 18.12 -9.08 -4.48
N THR A 127 18.21 -8.57 -3.25
CA THR A 127 19.39 -8.72 -2.39
C THR A 127 19.67 -10.21 -2.11
N ARG A 128 18.66 -10.97 -1.68
CA ARG A 128 18.79 -12.41 -1.40
C ARG A 128 19.14 -13.22 -2.65
N LEU A 129 18.55 -12.87 -3.80
CA LEU A 129 18.85 -13.50 -5.09
C LEU A 129 20.32 -13.36 -5.45
N LEU A 130 20.87 -12.14 -5.36
CA LEU A 130 22.28 -11.89 -5.63
C LEU A 130 23.20 -12.63 -4.64
N ALA A 131 22.84 -12.66 -3.35
CA ALA A 131 23.58 -13.41 -2.34
C ALA A 131 23.59 -14.92 -2.60
N GLN A 132 22.46 -15.49 -3.04
CA GLN A 132 22.36 -16.90 -3.40
C GLN A 132 23.23 -17.22 -4.63
N LEU A 133 23.19 -16.37 -5.66
CA LEU A 133 24.01 -16.55 -6.86
C LEU A 133 25.51 -16.50 -6.52
N LEU A 134 25.92 -15.56 -5.66
CA LEU A 134 27.31 -15.44 -5.19
C LEU A 134 27.77 -16.69 -4.42
N GLN A 135 26.88 -17.29 -3.61
CA GLN A 135 27.21 -18.52 -2.89
C GLN A 135 27.31 -19.73 -3.80
N SER A 136 26.44 -19.82 -4.81
CA SER A 136 26.42 -20.94 -5.76
C SER A 136 27.66 -20.98 -6.65
N SER A 137 28.24 -19.82 -6.98
CA SER A 137 29.45 -19.70 -7.80
C SER A 137 30.33 -18.58 -7.25
N PRO A 138 31.11 -18.84 -6.18
CA PRO A 138 31.98 -17.84 -5.58
C PRO A 138 33.05 -17.38 -6.57
N GLY A 139 33.11 -16.07 -6.82
CA GLY A 139 34.09 -15.49 -7.74
C GLY A 139 33.92 -13.97 -7.90
N PRO A 140 34.87 -13.31 -8.57
CA PRO A 140 34.79 -11.87 -8.83
C PRO A 140 33.74 -11.51 -9.90
N LEU A 141 33.30 -12.48 -10.71
CA LEU A 141 32.28 -12.34 -11.74
C LEU A 141 31.05 -13.19 -11.40
N ILE A 142 29.89 -12.56 -11.33
CA ILE A 142 28.60 -13.24 -11.20
C ILE A 142 27.83 -13.12 -12.50
N ARG A 143 27.42 -14.27 -13.02
CA ARG A 143 26.46 -14.35 -14.13
C ARG A 143 25.04 -14.34 -13.55
N HIS A 144 24.33 -13.24 -13.78
CA HIS A 144 23.00 -13.01 -13.24
C HIS A 144 21.92 -13.33 -14.28
N PRO A 145 21.16 -14.43 -14.13
CA PRO A 145 20.23 -14.87 -15.16
C PRO A 145 19.05 -13.92 -15.37
N CYS A 146 18.66 -13.19 -14.32
CA CYS A 146 17.54 -12.24 -14.38
C CYS A 146 17.92 -10.85 -14.89
N TYR A 147 19.20 -10.60 -15.18
CA TYR A 147 19.62 -9.34 -15.81
C TYR A 147 19.73 -9.56 -17.31
N HIS A 148 19.40 -8.52 -18.08
CA HIS A 148 19.40 -8.56 -19.53
C HIS A 148 20.78 -8.88 -20.11
N SER A 149 20.82 -9.59 -21.24
CA SER A 149 22.07 -9.95 -21.90
C SER A 149 22.86 -8.70 -22.31
N GLY A 150 24.16 -8.68 -22.01
CA GLY A 150 25.04 -7.54 -22.27
C GLY A 150 24.99 -6.42 -21.22
N TYR A 151 24.15 -6.57 -20.18
CA TYR A 151 24.24 -5.72 -18.99
C TYR A 151 25.50 -6.07 -18.19
N TRP A 152 26.21 -5.05 -17.71
CA TRP A 152 27.33 -5.24 -16.78
C TRP A 152 27.41 -4.09 -15.77
N ALA A 153 27.77 -4.41 -14.53
CA ALA A 153 28.00 -3.42 -13.48
C ALA A 153 28.98 -3.93 -12.44
N THR A 154 29.57 -3.01 -11.67
CA THR A 154 30.37 -3.34 -10.49
C THR A 154 29.60 -2.97 -9.23
N LEU A 155 29.47 -3.91 -8.30
CA LEU A 155 28.74 -3.74 -7.05
C LEU A 155 29.69 -3.94 -5.86
N SER A 156 29.45 -3.21 -4.78
CA SER A 156 30.11 -3.46 -3.49
C SER A 156 29.34 -4.57 -2.76
N PRO A 157 29.98 -5.70 -2.37
CA PRO A 157 29.31 -6.76 -1.64
C PRO A 157 28.98 -6.39 -0.19
N ALA A 158 29.56 -5.32 0.36
CA ALA A 158 29.37 -4.95 1.77
C ALA A 158 27.89 -4.72 2.10
N THR A 159 27.17 -4.04 1.20
CA THR A 159 25.74 -3.73 1.37
C THR A 159 24.84 -4.97 1.28
N LEU A 160 25.31 -6.05 0.65
CA LEU A 160 24.57 -7.30 0.49
C LEU A 160 24.38 -8.01 1.84
N TYR A 161 25.48 -8.16 2.58
CA TYR A 161 25.52 -8.88 3.85
C TYR A 161 25.16 -8.01 5.06
N GLU A 162 24.95 -6.70 4.85
CA GLU A 162 24.40 -5.81 5.88
C GLU A 162 22.91 -6.06 6.14
N SER A 163 22.20 -6.65 5.18
CA SER A 163 20.78 -6.93 5.31
C SER A 163 20.51 -8.10 6.25
N PRO A 164 19.60 -7.96 7.25
CA PRO A 164 19.14 -9.07 8.08
C PRO A 164 18.47 -10.21 7.31
N CYS A 165 18.07 -9.98 6.06
CA CYS A 165 17.43 -10.96 5.19
C CYS A 165 18.42 -11.93 4.51
N VAL A 166 19.72 -11.65 4.62
CA VAL A 166 20.79 -12.53 4.11
C VAL A 166 21.40 -13.25 5.31
N HIS A 167 21.05 -14.53 5.49
CA HIS A 167 21.48 -15.33 6.65
C HIS A 167 22.85 -16.01 6.48
N THR A 168 23.45 -15.83 5.32
CA THR A 168 24.65 -16.54 4.88
C THR A 168 25.86 -15.64 5.04
N THR A 169 26.99 -16.20 5.49
CA THR A 169 28.23 -15.42 5.62
C THR A 169 28.89 -15.18 4.27
N PRO A 170 29.58 -14.04 4.08
CA PRO A 170 30.35 -13.79 2.86
C PRO A 170 31.41 -14.88 2.67
N PRO A 171 31.61 -15.38 1.42
CA PRO A 171 32.69 -16.31 1.11
C PRO A 171 34.06 -15.75 1.53
N ARG A 172 34.96 -16.63 2.00
CA ARG A 172 36.33 -16.22 2.36
C ARG A 172 37.07 -15.73 1.11
N GLY A 173 37.70 -14.55 1.21
CA GLY A 173 38.44 -13.95 0.10
C GLY A 173 37.56 -13.22 -0.94
N LEU A 174 36.33 -12.87 -0.57
CA LEU A 174 35.45 -12.08 -1.44
C LEU A 174 36.12 -10.76 -1.83
N ALA A 175 36.18 -10.49 -3.14
CA ALA A 175 36.69 -9.24 -3.66
C ALA A 175 35.83 -8.06 -3.18
N TRP A 176 36.47 -6.92 -2.90
CA TRP A 176 35.79 -5.67 -2.52
C TRP A 176 34.79 -5.17 -3.58
N ASN A 177 35.01 -5.57 -4.83
CA ASN A 177 34.21 -5.22 -5.99
C ASN A 177 33.82 -6.48 -6.74
N LEU A 178 32.52 -6.61 -6.99
CA LEU A 178 31.89 -7.73 -7.65
C LEU A 178 31.39 -7.29 -9.02
N THR A 179 31.89 -7.90 -10.08
CA THR A 179 31.35 -7.67 -11.42
C THR A 179 30.13 -8.55 -11.61
N VAL A 180 29.02 -7.96 -12.03
CA VAL A 180 27.79 -8.68 -12.37
C VAL A 180 27.54 -8.53 -13.86
N GLU A 181 27.36 -9.65 -14.54
CA GLU A 181 27.03 -9.75 -15.97
C GLU A 181 25.63 -10.36 -16.14
N GLY A 182 24.77 -9.71 -16.91
CA GLY A 182 23.45 -10.23 -17.24
C GLY A 182 23.49 -11.24 -18.38
N THR A 183 22.76 -12.36 -18.23
CA THR A 183 22.69 -13.41 -19.26
C THR A 183 21.36 -13.47 -20.00
N GLY A 184 20.32 -12.77 -19.53
CA GLY A 184 18.99 -12.76 -20.15
C GLY A 184 18.33 -14.13 -20.25
N ASN A 185 18.46 -14.97 -19.21
CA ASN A 185 17.96 -16.34 -19.21
C ASN A 185 16.77 -16.48 -18.23
N PRO A 186 15.52 -16.33 -18.70
CA PRO A 186 14.34 -16.37 -17.84
C PRO A 186 14.14 -17.73 -17.14
N GLY A 187 14.45 -18.85 -17.79
CA GLY A 187 14.33 -20.19 -17.18
C GLY A 187 15.27 -20.35 -15.97
N ALA A 188 16.55 -20.00 -16.15
CA ALA A 188 17.51 -20.01 -15.04
C ALA A 188 17.19 -18.97 -13.96
N CYS A 189 16.58 -17.84 -14.34
CA CYS A 189 16.12 -16.84 -13.40
C CYS A 189 14.98 -17.36 -12.51
N ILE A 190 13.98 -18.01 -13.10
CA ILE A 190 12.88 -18.64 -12.34
C ILE A 190 13.44 -19.67 -11.36
N SER A 191 14.35 -20.55 -11.80
CA SER A 191 14.97 -21.53 -10.90
C SER A 191 15.73 -20.87 -9.75
N ALA A 192 16.45 -19.77 -10.01
CA ALA A 192 17.15 -19.02 -8.97
C ALA A 192 16.16 -18.35 -7.99
N ILE A 193 15.06 -17.78 -8.49
CA ILE A 193 14.00 -17.18 -7.68
C ILE A 193 13.30 -18.24 -6.82
N GLN A 194 12.95 -19.40 -7.39
CA GLN A 194 12.34 -20.52 -6.66
C GLN A 194 13.22 -20.99 -5.50
N GLY A 195 14.55 -20.93 -5.64
CA GLY A 195 15.49 -21.22 -4.54
C GLY A 195 15.35 -20.32 -3.31
N LEU A 196 14.69 -19.16 -3.42
CA LEU A 196 14.41 -18.26 -2.30
C LEU A 196 13.20 -18.69 -1.46
N PHE A 197 12.40 -19.63 -1.96
CA PHE A 197 11.20 -20.15 -1.32
C PHE A 197 11.45 -21.56 -0.80
N ASN A 198 10.94 -21.86 0.39
CA ASN A 198 10.91 -23.23 0.90
C ASN A 198 9.52 -23.82 0.67
N PHE A 199 9.27 -24.33 -0.53
CA PHE A 199 8.00 -25.02 -0.86
C PHE A 199 7.90 -26.40 -0.23
N SER A 200 9.03 -27.10 -0.02
CA SER A 200 9.02 -28.46 0.54
C SER A 200 8.48 -28.52 1.97
N SER A 201 8.62 -27.43 2.73
CA SER A 201 7.99 -27.30 4.06
C SER A 201 6.45 -27.33 4.06
N CYS A 202 5.83 -27.20 2.89
CA CYS A 202 4.38 -27.31 2.69
C CYS A 202 3.93 -28.66 2.11
N GLU A 203 4.85 -29.58 1.80
CA GLU A 203 4.49 -30.90 1.27
C GLU A 203 3.59 -31.67 2.25
N GLY A 204 2.49 -32.22 1.73
CA GLY A 204 1.47 -32.90 2.53
C GLY A 204 0.53 -31.98 3.32
N ARG A 205 0.64 -30.64 3.18
CA ARG A 205 -0.26 -29.66 3.83
C ARG A 205 -1.20 -29.04 2.80
N GLY A 206 -2.52 -29.23 2.97
CA GLY A 206 -3.53 -28.72 2.02
C GLY A 206 -3.80 -27.20 2.08
N HIS A 207 -3.33 -26.51 3.12
CA HIS A 207 -3.54 -25.07 3.35
C HIS A 207 -2.23 -24.40 3.74
N CYS A 208 -1.30 -24.31 2.79
CA CYS A 208 0.03 -23.77 2.97
C CYS A 208 0.44 -22.99 1.74
N ALA A 209 1.11 -21.86 1.94
CA ALA A 209 1.70 -21.06 0.87
C ALA A 209 3.15 -21.50 0.63
N PHE A 210 4.09 -20.93 1.37
CA PHE A 210 5.50 -21.30 1.38
C PHE A 210 6.12 -21.08 2.76
N ASN A 211 7.31 -21.62 3.00
CA ASN A 211 8.00 -21.57 4.29
C ASN A 211 7.17 -22.13 5.47
N GLY A 212 6.29 -23.08 5.19
CA GLY A 212 5.45 -23.74 6.20
C GLY A 212 4.33 -22.86 6.74
N VAL A 213 4.08 -21.70 6.12
CA VAL A 213 3.06 -20.75 6.54
C VAL A 213 1.68 -21.20 6.06
N TYR A 214 0.75 -21.30 7.00
CA TYR A 214 -0.65 -21.60 6.71
C TYR A 214 -1.26 -20.53 5.81
N GLN A 215 -1.99 -20.97 4.77
CA GLN A 215 -2.79 -20.09 3.92
C GLN A 215 -4.06 -20.81 3.47
N PRO A 216 -5.26 -20.23 3.69
CA PRO A 216 -6.49 -20.73 3.09
C PRO A 216 -6.46 -20.60 1.55
N PRO A 217 -7.26 -21.39 0.81
CA PRO A 217 -7.37 -21.22 -0.63
C PRO A 217 -7.82 -19.79 -0.99
N VAL A 218 -7.15 -19.19 -1.97
CA VAL A 218 -7.49 -17.84 -2.44
C VAL A 218 -8.91 -17.83 -3.01
N TRP A 219 -9.68 -16.80 -2.66
CA TRP A 219 -11.06 -16.67 -3.08
C TRP A 219 -11.49 -15.21 -3.21
N GLY A 220 -12.34 -14.94 -4.20
CA GLY A 220 -12.85 -13.60 -4.48
C GLY A 220 -11.92 -12.79 -5.37
N GLN A 221 -12.24 -11.50 -5.50
CA GLN A 221 -11.41 -10.52 -6.21
C GLN A 221 -10.28 -10.04 -5.30
N PHE A 222 -9.11 -9.77 -5.86
CA PHE A 222 -7.94 -9.26 -5.17
C PHE A 222 -7.46 -7.99 -5.82
N TYR A 223 -7.32 -6.94 -5.03
CA TYR A 223 -6.77 -5.67 -5.50
C TYR A 223 -5.37 -5.52 -4.95
N VAL A 224 -4.48 -5.16 -5.86
CA VAL A 224 -3.08 -4.94 -5.57
C VAL A 224 -2.90 -3.49 -5.16
N SER A 225 -2.21 -3.23 -4.05
CA SER A 225 -1.83 -1.88 -3.64
C SER A 225 -1.01 -1.20 -4.74
N GLY A 226 -1.11 0.11 -4.88
CA GLY A 226 -0.25 0.86 -5.80
C GLY A 226 0.22 2.19 -5.22
N SER A 227 0.06 2.40 -3.91
CA SER A 227 0.43 3.66 -3.27
C SER A 227 1.92 3.94 -3.45
N PRO A 228 2.28 5.08 -4.05
CA PRO A 228 3.54 5.69 -3.76
C PRO A 228 3.46 6.35 -2.38
N LEU A 229 4.35 5.98 -1.47
CA LEU A 229 4.66 6.83 -0.31
C LEU A 229 5.42 8.11 -0.73
N HIS A 230 5.33 8.51 -2.00
CA HIS A 230 5.92 9.72 -2.52
C HIS A 230 4.90 10.86 -2.40
N CYS A 231 5.14 11.79 -1.49
CA CYS A 231 4.57 13.12 -1.61
C CYS A 231 5.21 13.78 -2.83
N PRO A 232 4.47 14.06 -3.91
CA PRO A 232 5.05 14.78 -5.04
C PRO A 232 5.51 16.16 -4.52
N PRO A 233 6.68 16.65 -4.96
CA PRO A 233 7.06 18.03 -4.70
C PRO A 233 5.98 18.92 -5.32
N GLN A 234 5.17 19.58 -4.48
CA GLN A 234 4.30 20.65 -4.97
C GLN A 234 5.21 21.82 -5.30
N ALA A 235 5.10 22.35 -6.52
CA ALA A 235 5.73 23.62 -6.87
C ALA A 235 5.28 24.67 -5.84
N PRO A 236 6.19 25.54 -5.35
CA PRO A 236 5.82 26.57 -4.38
C PRO A 236 4.72 27.43 -5.00
N ARG A 237 3.51 27.37 -4.43
CA ARG A 237 2.53 28.42 -4.65
C ARG A 237 3.03 29.63 -3.88
N PRO A 238 3.13 30.82 -4.49
CA PRO A 238 3.51 32.01 -3.76
C PRO A 238 2.54 32.20 -2.59
N LEU A 239 3.10 32.34 -1.40
CA LEU A 239 2.39 32.82 -0.22
C LEU A 239 1.80 34.18 -0.59
N LEU A 240 0.48 34.24 -0.77
CA LEU A 240 -0.23 35.50 -0.76
C LEU A 240 -0.13 36.03 0.68
N GLU A 241 0.68 37.08 0.86
CA GLU A 241 0.68 37.88 2.07
C GLU A 241 -0.75 38.36 2.39
N PRO A 242 -1.16 38.34 3.67
CA PRO A 242 -2.43 38.93 4.06
C PRO A 242 -2.33 40.46 3.94
N GLN A 243 -2.93 41.02 2.89
CA GLN A 243 -3.20 42.45 2.84
C GLN A 243 -4.41 42.77 3.73
N GLY A 244 -4.13 43.34 4.90
CA GLY A 244 -4.97 44.33 5.59
C GLY A 244 -6.21 43.82 6.35
N PRO A 245 -6.71 44.62 7.32
CA PRO A 245 -7.74 44.21 8.26
C PRO A 245 -9.12 44.66 7.77
N ASP A 246 -9.87 43.77 7.12
CA ASP A 246 -11.32 43.91 7.02
C ASP A 246 -11.96 42.54 6.79
N ALA A 247 -12.21 41.83 7.89
CA ALA A 247 -13.05 40.64 7.91
C ALA A 247 -14.18 40.86 8.91
N ARG A 248 -15.17 41.66 8.51
CA ARG A 248 -16.52 41.61 9.07
C ARG A 248 -17.48 41.07 8.01
N GLN A 249 -18.26 40.08 8.44
CA GLN A 249 -19.47 39.54 7.80
C GLN A 249 -19.34 38.78 6.47
N ALA A 250 -19.51 37.46 6.56
CA ALA A 250 -20.49 36.77 5.73
C ALA A 250 -21.06 35.57 6.51
N GLN A 251 -22.35 35.70 6.87
CA GLN A 251 -23.21 34.64 7.37
C GLN A 251 -23.51 33.61 6.28
N GLY A 252 -23.94 32.42 6.70
CA GLY A 252 -23.97 31.21 5.89
C GLY A 252 -25.05 31.13 4.80
N GLU A 253 -24.89 30.08 3.99
CA GLU A 253 -25.94 29.33 3.31
C GLU A 253 -25.47 27.87 3.12
N PRO A 254 -26.39 26.88 3.20
CA PRO A 254 -26.05 25.45 3.15
C PRO A 254 -26.05 24.92 1.71
N TRP A 255 -24.91 24.41 1.24
CA TRP A 255 -24.82 23.78 -0.07
C TRP A 255 -24.92 22.26 0.03
N MET A 256 -26.01 21.74 -0.54
CA MET A 256 -26.22 20.34 -0.86
C MET A 256 -25.24 19.87 -1.95
N GLY A 257 -24.50 18.81 -1.66
CA GLY A 257 -23.63 18.12 -2.60
C GLY A 257 -22.95 16.95 -1.92
N GLY A 258 -23.57 15.77 -1.99
CA GLY A 258 -23.12 14.51 -1.37
C GLY A 258 -21.85 13.93 -1.99
N GLY A 259 -20.72 14.58 -1.75
CA GLY A 259 -19.38 14.02 -1.94
C GLY A 259 -18.77 13.72 -0.58
N LEU A 260 -18.50 12.45 -0.30
CA LEU A 260 -17.75 12.03 0.88
C LEU A 260 -16.33 12.63 0.76
N TRP A 261 -16.03 13.67 1.54
CA TRP A 261 -14.69 14.26 1.61
C TRP A 261 -13.76 13.26 2.31
N VAL A 262 -12.92 12.58 1.54
CA VAL A 262 -11.75 11.88 2.07
C VAL A 262 -10.60 12.89 2.11
N PRO A 263 -10.00 13.21 3.27
CA PRO A 263 -8.83 14.07 3.31
C PRO A 263 -7.71 13.40 2.52
N LYS A 264 -7.24 14.04 1.45
CA LYS A 264 -5.93 13.72 0.89
C LYS A 264 -4.91 14.08 1.97
N CYS A 265 -4.11 13.13 2.43
CA CYS A 265 -2.95 13.44 3.28
C CYS A 265 -2.04 14.40 2.52
N VAL A 266 -2.07 15.68 2.88
CA VAL A 266 -1.13 16.71 2.39
C VAL A 266 0.00 16.77 3.41
N CYS A 267 1.10 16.07 3.15
CA CYS A 267 2.36 16.41 3.81
C CYS A 267 2.93 17.62 3.07
N GLY A 268 2.61 18.81 3.56
CA GLY A 268 3.32 20.04 3.21
C GLY A 268 4.58 20.19 4.08
N TRP A 269 5.52 21.00 3.58
CA TRP A 269 6.65 21.61 4.29
C TRP A 269 7.98 20.85 4.25
N ALA A 270 8.74 21.11 3.20
CA ALA A 270 10.19 21.12 3.23
C ALA A 270 10.67 22.48 2.70
N GLU A 271 10.65 23.51 3.55
CA GLU A 271 11.46 24.72 3.34
C GLU A 271 11.43 25.56 4.62
N THR A 272 12.44 25.35 5.47
CA THR A 272 13.11 26.32 6.36
C THR A 272 13.81 25.51 7.44
N LEU A 273 15.10 25.24 7.26
CA LEU A 273 16.14 25.20 8.31
C LEU A 273 17.48 24.82 7.62
N PRO A 274 18.45 25.74 7.52
CA PRO A 274 19.77 25.45 6.95
C PRO A 274 20.68 24.80 8.00
N GLY A 275 21.50 23.86 7.56
CA GLY A 275 22.65 23.34 8.31
C GLY A 275 22.49 21.90 8.78
N TRP A 276 23.63 21.21 8.89
CA TRP A 276 23.80 19.84 9.39
C TRP A 276 23.68 18.69 8.37
N CYS A 277 24.44 18.79 7.27
CA CYS A 277 25.16 17.63 6.73
C CYS A 277 26.65 18.03 6.65
N TRP A 278 27.44 17.65 7.66
CA TRP A 278 28.90 17.79 7.61
C TRP A 278 29.48 16.70 6.69
N GLY A 279 30.14 17.13 5.62
CA GLY A 279 31.21 16.42 4.95
C GLY A 279 32.42 17.34 4.93
N SER A 280 33.46 16.99 5.67
CA SER A 280 34.68 17.76 5.85
C SER A 280 35.46 17.95 4.55
N SER A 281 35.69 19.19 4.14
CA SER A 281 36.85 19.57 3.33
C SER A 281 37.11 21.07 3.50
N ASP A 282 38.31 21.40 3.99
CA ASP A 282 38.89 22.73 4.15
C ASP A 282 38.77 23.60 2.88
N PRO A 283 38.50 24.92 2.97
CA PRO A 283 38.43 25.79 1.81
C PRO A 283 39.77 26.47 1.55
N GLY A 284 40.44 26.10 0.45
CA GLY A 284 41.65 26.81 0.02
C GLY A 284 42.19 26.39 -1.35
N ARG A 285 41.52 26.82 -2.43
CA ARG A 285 42.07 27.27 -3.75
C ARG A 285 41.04 27.11 -4.89
N PRO A 286 40.88 28.09 -5.80
CA PRO A 286 39.99 27.96 -6.94
C PRO A 286 40.71 27.33 -8.14
N GLY A 287 40.05 26.35 -8.77
CA GLY A 287 40.37 25.92 -10.14
C GLY A 287 40.48 24.40 -10.31
N HIS A 288 39.35 23.72 -10.50
CA HIS A 288 39.25 22.53 -11.36
C HIS A 288 37.78 22.29 -11.74
N ARG A 289 37.51 22.11 -13.04
CA ARG A 289 36.20 21.72 -13.58
C ARG A 289 35.75 20.38 -12.95
N PRO A 290 34.46 20.18 -12.62
CA PRO A 290 34.02 18.91 -12.06
C PRO A 290 34.07 17.81 -13.13
N ARG A 291 34.78 16.71 -12.83
CA ARG A 291 34.66 15.43 -13.55
C ARG A 291 33.26 14.85 -13.28
N ALA A 292 32.72 14.19 -14.30
CA ALA A 292 31.50 13.40 -14.22
C ALA A 292 31.51 12.50 -12.97
N GLY A 293 30.57 12.75 -12.05
CA GLY A 293 30.40 11.99 -10.83
C GLY A 293 29.86 10.59 -11.13
N THR A 294 30.42 9.60 -10.47
CA THR A 294 29.93 8.23 -10.35
C THR A 294 28.48 8.21 -9.84
N PRO A 295 27.57 7.39 -10.40
CA PRO A 295 26.25 7.21 -9.83
C PRO A 295 26.40 6.56 -8.44
N SER A 296 25.69 7.10 -7.45
CA SER A 296 25.64 6.52 -6.10
C SER A 296 24.79 5.25 -6.13
N PHE A 297 25.43 4.09 -5.98
CA PHE A 297 24.87 2.73 -6.09
C PHE A 297 24.06 2.23 -4.89
N LEU A 298 23.42 3.12 -4.11
CA LEU A 298 22.61 2.69 -2.98
C LEU A 298 21.16 2.42 -3.42
N PRO A 299 20.62 1.20 -3.29
CA PRO A 299 19.19 0.99 -3.36
C PRO A 299 18.58 1.68 -2.12
N ARG A 300 18.04 2.89 -2.31
CA ARG A 300 17.19 3.49 -1.29
C ARG A 300 15.90 2.65 -1.26
N PRO A 301 15.56 1.99 -0.15
CA PRO A 301 14.32 1.22 -0.07
C PRO A 301 13.16 2.20 -0.23
N GLN A 302 12.49 2.14 -1.37
CA GLN A 302 11.31 2.94 -1.61
C GLN A 302 10.10 2.03 -1.42
N ALA A 303 9.26 2.41 -0.47
CA ALA A 303 8.06 1.67 -0.16
C ALA A 303 6.93 2.09 -1.13
N PHE A 304 7.07 1.59 -2.36
CA PHE A 304 5.99 1.47 -3.33
C PHE A 304 5.42 0.07 -3.26
N SER A 305 4.14 -0.11 -3.60
CA SER A 305 3.65 -1.44 -3.94
C SER A 305 4.17 -1.87 -5.32
N ASN A 306 5.23 -2.68 -5.30
CA ASN A 306 6.02 -3.07 -6.45
C ASN A 306 5.27 -3.99 -7.42
N PHE A 307 4.17 -4.62 -7.01
CA PHE A 307 3.30 -5.36 -7.92
C PHE A 307 2.76 -4.45 -9.03
N TYR A 308 2.11 -3.33 -8.67
CA TYR A 308 1.51 -2.42 -9.66
C TYR A 308 2.58 -1.79 -10.55
N TYR A 309 3.65 -1.24 -9.98
CA TYR A 309 4.65 -0.51 -10.76
C TYR A 309 5.42 -1.39 -11.74
N THR A 310 5.76 -2.62 -11.35
CA THR A 310 6.41 -3.59 -12.26
C THR A 310 5.50 -3.95 -13.41
N PHE A 311 4.23 -4.30 -13.13
CA PHE A 311 3.29 -4.68 -14.18
C PHE A 311 2.87 -3.49 -15.03
N HIS A 312 2.77 -2.30 -14.46
CA HIS A 312 2.49 -1.07 -15.21
C HIS A 312 3.62 -0.76 -16.19
N PHE A 313 4.88 -0.89 -15.77
CA PHE A 313 6.03 -0.73 -16.67
C PHE A 313 5.99 -1.72 -17.85
N LEU A 314 5.63 -2.97 -17.58
CA LEU A 314 5.50 -4.02 -18.60
C LEU A 314 4.19 -3.96 -19.40
N ASN A 315 3.33 -2.98 -19.13
CA ASN A 315 2.00 -2.84 -19.73
C ASN A 315 1.05 -4.04 -19.47
N LEU A 316 1.11 -4.61 -18.26
CA LEU A 316 0.41 -5.82 -17.81
C LEU A 316 -0.70 -5.52 -16.78
N THR A 317 -1.20 -4.29 -16.71
CA THR A 317 -2.25 -3.88 -15.76
C THR A 317 -3.68 -3.97 -16.33
N SER A 318 -3.83 -4.31 -17.61
CA SER A 318 -5.12 -4.30 -18.33
C SER A 318 -5.83 -5.65 -18.34
N LYS A 319 -5.70 -6.45 -17.25
CA LYS A 319 -6.33 -7.77 -17.09
C LYS A 319 -6.04 -8.76 -18.23
N GLN A 320 -4.81 -8.77 -18.72
CA GLN A 320 -4.41 -9.72 -19.76
C GLN A 320 -4.44 -11.17 -19.23
N PRO A 321 -4.72 -12.17 -20.10
CA PRO A 321 -4.65 -13.58 -19.73
C PRO A 321 -3.25 -13.97 -19.22
N LEU A 322 -3.20 -14.95 -18.31
CA LEU A 322 -1.95 -15.38 -17.69
C LEU A 322 -0.88 -15.79 -18.72
N ALA A 323 -1.28 -16.47 -19.79
CA ALA A 323 -0.38 -16.84 -20.89
C ALA A 323 0.29 -15.61 -21.53
N THR A 324 -0.46 -14.53 -21.77
CA THR A 324 0.08 -13.28 -22.34
C THR A 324 1.03 -12.60 -21.36
N VAL A 325 0.69 -12.59 -20.07
CA VAL A 325 1.53 -12.02 -19.00
C VAL A 325 2.86 -12.78 -18.93
N ASN A 326 2.81 -14.11 -18.87
CA ASN A 326 4.01 -14.96 -18.87
C ASN A 326 4.87 -14.73 -20.10
N ALA A 327 4.28 -14.75 -21.30
CA ALA A 327 5.01 -14.50 -22.55
C ALA A 327 5.67 -13.11 -22.58
N THR A 328 4.95 -12.07 -22.15
CA THR A 328 5.47 -10.69 -22.13
C THR A 328 6.67 -10.55 -21.19
N VAL A 329 6.57 -11.09 -19.97
CA VAL A 329 7.68 -11.06 -18.99
C VAL A 329 8.87 -11.87 -19.53
N TRP A 330 8.60 -13.05 -20.10
CA TRP A 330 9.62 -13.93 -20.67
C TRP A 330 10.39 -13.25 -21.80
N GLU A 331 9.68 -12.69 -22.78
CA GLU A 331 10.26 -11.96 -23.91
C GLU A 331 11.04 -10.74 -23.44
N PHE A 332 10.50 -9.98 -22.48
CA PHE A 332 11.20 -8.83 -21.90
C PHE A 332 12.56 -9.25 -21.33
N CYS A 333 12.62 -10.33 -20.54
CA CYS A 333 13.86 -10.85 -19.97
C CYS A 333 14.91 -11.27 -21.01
N GLN A 334 14.48 -11.73 -22.19
CA GLN A 334 15.38 -12.15 -23.26
C GLN A 334 15.94 -10.98 -24.09
N ARG A 335 15.38 -9.77 -23.95
CA ARG A 335 15.85 -8.59 -24.70
C ARG A 335 17.28 -8.20 -24.28
N PRO A 336 18.17 -7.88 -25.24
CA PRO A 336 19.50 -7.34 -24.94
C PRO A 336 19.41 -5.99 -24.23
N TRP A 337 20.34 -5.72 -23.31
CA TRP A 337 20.36 -4.51 -22.50
C TRP A 337 20.27 -3.23 -23.33
N LYS A 338 21.01 -3.14 -24.44
CA LYS A 338 21.00 -1.97 -25.33
C LYS A 338 19.61 -1.64 -25.89
N GLN A 339 18.80 -2.65 -26.18
CA GLN A 339 17.43 -2.44 -26.68
C GLN A 339 16.52 -1.96 -25.56
N VAL A 340 16.67 -2.54 -24.37
CA VAL A 340 15.89 -2.17 -23.19
C VAL A 340 16.18 -0.72 -22.80
N GLU A 341 17.46 -0.34 -22.72
CA GLU A 341 17.92 1.02 -22.43
C GLU A 341 17.41 2.03 -23.47
N ALA A 342 17.52 1.72 -24.76
CA ALA A 342 17.02 2.57 -25.84
C ALA A 342 15.49 2.76 -25.78
N SER A 343 14.75 1.75 -25.32
CA SER A 343 13.28 1.80 -25.23
C SER A 343 12.76 2.52 -23.98
N SER A 344 13.63 2.86 -23.01
CA SER A 344 13.22 3.43 -21.72
C SER A 344 14.25 4.44 -21.17
N PRO A 345 14.53 5.54 -21.91
CA PRO A 345 15.54 6.51 -21.50
C PRO A 345 15.18 7.18 -20.17
N GLY A 346 16.14 7.23 -19.22
CA GLY A 346 16.00 7.93 -17.95
C GLY A 346 15.44 7.12 -16.78
N GLN A 347 15.21 5.81 -16.95
CA GLN A 347 14.79 4.88 -15.89
C GLN A 347 15.90 3.91 -15.43
N ASP A 348 17.15 4.21 -15.77
CA ASP A 348 18.30 3.29 -15.74
C ASP A 348 18.48 2.55 -14.40
N HIS A 349 18.13 3.19 -13.28
CA HIS A 349 18.32 2.60 -11.94
C HIS A 349 17.48 1.34 -11.70
N TRP A 350 16.24 1.31 -12.21
CA TRP A 350 15.29 0.22 -11.96
C TRP A 350 15.17 -0.74 -13.14
N LEU A 351 15.61 -0.29 -14.31
CA LEU A 351 15.36 -0.95 -15.59
C LEU A 351 15.93 -2.38 -15.62
N ARG A 352 17.10 -2.59 -15.03
CA ARG A 352 17.75 -3.92 -14.93
C ARG A 352 16.95 -4.92 -14.09
N ASP A 353 16.17 -4.43 -13.13
CA ASP A 353 15.52 -5.26 -12.11
C ASP A 353 14.09 -5.64 -12.50
N TYR A 354 13.51 -5.05 -13.55
CA TYR A 354 12.14 -5.36 -13.97
C TYR A 354 11.96 -6.80 -14.45
N CYS A 355 12.98 -7.40 -15.09
CA CYS A 355 12.93 -8.82 -15.46
C CYS A 355 12.82 -9.71 -14.21
N ALA A 356 13.74 -9.52 -13.25
CA ALA A 356 13.72 -10.24 -11.98
C ALA A 356 12.42 -9.99 -11.20
N SER A 357 11.95 -8.74 -11.16
CA SER A 357 10.73 -8.36 -10.43
C SER A 357 9.47 -8.96 -11.07
N GLY A 358 9.39 -8.98 -12.40
CA GLY A 358 8.25 -9.56 -13.13
C GLY A 358 8.16 -11.07 -12.94
N LEU A 359 9.28 -11.79 -13.10
CA LEU A 359 9.34 -13.22 -12.86
C LEU A 359 9.07 -13.56 -11.39
N TYR A 360 9.57 -12.75 -10.45
CA TYR A 360 9.30 -12.92 -9.03
C TYR A 360 7.83 -12.75 -8.68
N ILE A 361 7.15 -11.73 -9.23
CA ILE A 361 5.71 -11.54 -9.02
C ILE A 361 4.94 -12.75 -9.51
N LEU A 362 5.27 -13.30 -10.69
CA LEU A 362 4.63 -14.50 -11.21
C LEU A 362 4.86 -15.71 -10.31
N THR A 363 6.11 -15.99 -9.91
CA THR A 363 6.41 -17.08 -8.97
C THR A 363 5.69 -16.90 -7.63
N LEU A 364 5.69 -15.70 -7.06
CA LEU A 364 5.01 -15.42 -5.80
C LEU A 364 3.49 -15.61 -5.90
N LEU A 365 2.84 -15.11 -6.96
CA LEU A 365 1.40 -15.23 -7.11
C LEU A 365 0.99 -16.67 -7.40
N LEU A 366 1.67 -17.33 -8.35
CA LEU A 366 1.26 -18.64 -8.84
C LEU A 366 1.69 -19.77 -7.90
N GLU A 367 2.96 -19.80 -7.53
CA GLU A 367 3.54 -20.88 -6.70
C GLU A 367 3.47 -20.55 -5.22
N GLY A 368 3.63 -19.27 -4.85
CA GLY A 368 3.59 -18.83 -3.45
C GLY A 368 2.17 -18.72 -2.89
N TYR A 369 1.32 -17.91 -3.51
CA TYR A 369 -0.04 -17.65 -3.03
C TYR A 369 -1.09 -18.62 -3.57
N GLY A 370 -0.72 -19.46 -4.54
CA GLY A 370 -1.61 -20.48 -5.10
C GLY A 370 -2.67 -19.94 -6.04
N PHE A 371 -2.42 -18.80 -6.70
CA PHE A 371 -3.25 -18.40 -7.84
C PHE A 371 -2.97 -19.34 -9.02
N SER A 372 -4.03 -19.77 -9.68
CA SER A 372 -4.00 -20.58 -10.90
C SER A 372 -4.52 -19.79 -12.10
N GLU A 373 -4.46 -20.40 -13.28
CA GLU A 373 -5.03 -19.85 -14.51
C GLU A 373 -6.53 -19.48 -14.36
N ASP A 374 -7.30 -20.30 -13.63
CA ASP A 374 -8.72 -20.06 -13.37
C ASP A 374 -8.98 -18.86 -12.44
N THR A 375 -8.06 -18.61 -11.50
CA THR A 375 -8.19 -17.51 -10.53
C THR A 375 -7.46 -16.23 -10.96
N TRP A 376 -6.64 -16.28 -12.01
CA TRP A 376 -5.80 -15.15 -12.42
C TRP A 376 -6.63 -13.89 -12.73
N SER A 377 -7.78 -14.06 -13.38
CA SER A 377 -8.68 -12.94 -13.72
C SER A 377 -9.30 -12.25 -12.50
N SER A 378 -9.16 -12.81 -11.29
CA SER A 378 -9.62 -12.18 -10.06
C SER A 378 -8.64 -11.17 -9.48
N ILE A 379 -7.42 -11.06 -10.02
CA ILE A 379 -6.42 -10.09 -9.59
C ILE A 379 -6.53 -8.81 -10.42
N GLU A 380 -6.65 -7.67 -9.75
CA GLU A 380 -6.64 -6.35 -10.37
C GLU A 380 -5.43 -5.52 -9.93
N PHE A 381 -4.55 -5.22 -10.89
CA PHE A 381 -3.39 -4.37 -10.69
C PHE A 381 -3.77 -2.90 -10.87
N ARG A 382 -4.25 -2.25 -9.80
CA ARG A 382 -4.68 -0.83 -9.83
C ARG A 382 -3.84 0.03 -8.89
N LYS A 383 -3.59 1.26 -9.30
CA LYS A 383 -2.95 2.25 -8.42
C LYS A 383 -3.92 2.78 -7.36
N GLN A 384 -5.13 3.08 -7.83
CA GLN A 384 -6.15 3.81 -7.09
C GLN A 384 -7.50 3.12 -7.23
N VAL A 385 -8.32 3.30 -6.21
CA VAL A 385 -9.73 2.92 -6.17
C VAL A 385 -10.49 4.13 -5.63
N GLY A 386 -11.60 4.51 -6.27
CA GLY A 386 -12.38 5.68 -5.85
C GLY A 386 -11.55 6.98 -5.77
N GLY A 387 -10.51 7.14 -6.59
CA GLY A 387 -9.60 8.29 -6.56
C GLY A 387 -8.62 8.33 -5.37
N THR A 388 -8.57 7.26 -4.58
CA THR A 388 -7.71 7.11 -3.41
C THR A 388 -6.64 6.07 -3.68
N ASP A 389 -5.39 6.36 -3.30
CA ASP A 389 -4.30 5.39 -3.42
C ASP A 389 -4.54 4.18 -2.51
N ILE A 390 -4.36 2.99 -3.07
CA ILE A 390 -4.60 1.73 -2.34
C ILE A 390 -3.40 1.48 -1.43
N GLY A 391 -3.60 1.40 -0.12
CA GLY A 391 -2.53 1.14 0.86
C GLY A 391 -3.08 1.07 2.29
N TRP A 392 -2.23 0.79 3.27
CA TRP A 392 -2.64 0.63 4.68
C TRP A 392 -2.91 1.95 5.41
N THR A 393 -2.47 3.09 4.87
CA THR A 393 -2.50 4.40 5.56
C THR A 393 -3.92 4.89 5.85
N LEU A 394 -4.85 4.77 4.90
CA LEU A 394 -6.24 5.19 5.12
C LEU A 394 -6.93 4.30 6.17
N GLY A 395 -6.78 2.98 6.08
CA GLY A 395 -7.30 2.05 7.08
C GLY A 395 -6.72 2.30 8.46
N TYR A 396 -5.42 2.61 8.55
CA TYR A 396 -4.75 3.00 9.79
C TYR A 396 -5.36 4.28 10.38
N MET A 397 -5.52 5.32 9.57
CA MET A 397 -6.16 6.57 9.98
C MET A 397 -7.58 6.32 10.48
N LEU A 398 -8.41 5.61 9.71
CA LEU A 398 -9.80 5.31 10.04
C LEU A 398 -9.94 4.52 11.35
N ASN A 399 -9.01 3.59 11.59
CA ASN A 399 -8.95 2.82 12.82
C ASN A 399 -8.58 3.71 14.02
N LEU A 400 -7.52 4.51 13.91
CA LEU A 400 -7.07 5.40 14.99
C LEU A 400 -8.10 6.47 15.35
N THR A 401 -8.77 7.05 14.35
CA THR A 401 -9.78 8.10 14.58
C THR A 401 -11.15 7.55 14.97
N SER A 402 -11.30 6.23 15.10
CA SER A 402 -12.59 5.56 15.36
C SER A 402 -13.69 5.96 14.36
N MET A 403 -13.30 6.28 13.13
CA MET A 403 -14.23 6.71 12.06
C MET A 403 -14.98 5.53 11.42
N ILE A 404 -14.52 4.30 11.64
CA ILE A 404 -15.29 3.09 11.30
C ILE A 404 -15.98 2.59 12.57
N PRO A 405 -17.29 2.86 12.75
CA PRO A 405 -17.99 2.44 13.95
C PRO A 405 -18.19 0.92 13.96
N ALA A 406 -18.13 0.33 15.17
CA ALA A 406 -18.38 -1.08 15.36
C ALA A 406 -19.84 -1.47 15.09
N GLU A 407 -20.78 -0.54 15.26
CA GLU A 407 -22.21 -0.69 14.98
C GLU A 407 -22.64 0.38 13.95
N PRO A 408 -23.66 0.13 13.12
CA PRO A 408 -24.20 1.18 12.27
C PRO A 408 -24.74 2.33 13.15
N PRO A 409 -24.68 3.60 12.67
CA PRO A 409 -25.23 4.73 13.41
C PRO A 409 -26.65 4.45 13.88
N ALA A 410 -26.96 4.80 15.12
CA ALA A 410 -28.30 4.60 15.68
C ALA A 410 -29.34 5.20 14.74
N ARG A 411 -30.34 4.39 14.38
CA ARG A 411 -31.54 4.85 13.68
C ARG A 411 -32.27 5.81 14.60
N TRP A 412 -31.95 7.09 14.54
CA TRP A 412 -32.93 8.10 14.92
C TRP A 412 -34.03 7.94 13.88
N GLN A 413 -35.12 7.26 14.24
CA GLN A 413 -36.36 7.40 13.50
C GLN A 413 -36.69 8.88 13.53
N ALA A 414 -36.25 9.64 12.52
CA ALA A 414 -37.10 10.72 12.06
C ALA A 414 -38.44 10.03 11.81
N GLU A 415 -39.49 10.42 12.54
CA GLU A 415 -40.85 9.97 12.23
C GLU A 415 -40.97 9.94 10.71
N SER A 416 -41.44 8.82 10.15
CA SER A 416 -41.73 8.72 8.72
C SER A 416 -42.38 10.03 8.29
N TYR A 417 -41.93 10.62 7.18
CA TYR A 417 -42.46 11.89 6.71
C TYR A 417 -44.00 11.89 6.69
N GLY A 418 -44.63 10.74 6.40
CA GLY A 418 -46.08 10.56 6.49
C GLY A 418 -46.66 10.64 7.91
N VAL A 419 -45.96 10.13 8.93
CA VAL A 419 -46.36 10.23 10.35
C VAL A 419 -46.22 11.67 10.84
N TRP A 420 -45.14 12.35 10.47
CA TRP A 420 -44.95 13.77 10.81
C TRP A 420 -46.02 14.66 10.15
N VAL A 421 -46.27 14.44 8.85
CA VAL A 421 -47.35 15.13 8.12
C VAL A 421 -48.72 14.84 8.75
N ALA A 422 -49.01 13.59 9.10
CA ALA A 422 -50.25 13.25 9.80
C ALA A 422 -50.36 13.98 11.15
N GLY A 423 -49.27 14.03 11.94
CA GLY A 423 -49.20 14.75 13.20
C GLY A 423 -49.50 16.24 13.05
N VAL A 424 -48.89 16.89 12.04
CA VAL A 424 -49.14 18.31 11.74
C VAL A 424 -50.60 18.53 11.31
N VAL A 425 -51.16 17.66 10.47
CA VAL A 425 -52.57 17.75 10.03
C VAL A 425 -53.52 17.61 11.22
N PHE A 426 -53.29 16.64 12.12
CA PHE A 426 -54.10 16.47 13.33
C PHE A 426 -54.00 17.68 14.27
N ALA A 427 -52.82 18.26 14.40
CA ALA A 427 -52.63 19.48 15.20
C ALA A 427 -53.39 20.68 14.61
N VAL A 428 -53.36 20.85 13.28
CA VAL A 428 -54.09 21.94 12.62
C VAL A 428 -55.60 21.73 12.74
N LEU A 429 -56.10 20.52 12.50
CA LEU A 429 -57.53 20.21 12.60
C LEU A 429 -58.06 20.42 14.02
N THR A 430 -57.29 20.06 15.05
CA THR A 430 -57.67 20.28 16.44
C THR A 430 -57.68 21.76 16.82
N VAL A 431 -56.74 22.56 16.34
CA VAL A 431 -56.75 24.02 16.50
C VAL A 431 -57.95 24.66 15.80
N VAL A 432 -58.28 24.24 14.56
CA VAL A 432 -59.45 24.76 13.84
C VAL A 432 -60.75 24.38 14.55
N ALA A 433 -60.88 23.14 15.02
CA ALA A 433 -62.06 22.68 15.74
C ALA A 433 -62.25 23.42 17.08
N THR A 434 -61.17 23.64 17.83
CA THR A 434 -61.22 24.37 19.11
C THR A 434 -61.55 25.85 18.90
N LEU A 435 -60.95 26.52 17.92
CA LEU A 435 -61.29 27.90 17.57
C LEU A 435 -62.73 28.01 17.05
N GLY A 436 -63.19 27.05 16.25
CA GLY A 436 -64.57 26.99 15.78
C GLY A 436 -65.57 26.82 16.92
N ALA A 437 -65.31 25.90 17.86
CA ALA A 437 -66.14 25.72 19.05
C ALA A 437 -66.15 26.96 19.94
N ALA A 438 -65.00 27.62 20.13
CA ALA A 438 -64.91 28.87 20.87
C ALA A 438 -65.69 30.01 20.19
N ALA A 439 -65.60 30.13 18.87
CA ALA A 439 -66.34 31.11 18.09
C ALA A 439 -67.86 30.87 18.16
N VAL A 440 -68.30 29.61 18.07
CA VAL A 440 -69.71 29.25 18.27
C VAL A 440 -70.16 29.63 19.68
N HIS A 441 -69.39 29.31 20.72
CA HIS A 441 -69.74 29.71 22.09
C HIS A 441 -69.78 31.23 22.32
N LEU A 442 -68.94 32.00 21.64
CA LEU A 442 -68.86 33.46 21.78
C LEU A 442 -69.89 34.21 20.92
N LEU A 443 -70.27 33.66 19.77
CA LEU A 443 -71.17 34.30 18.80
C LEU A 443 -72.59 33.72 18.80
N TRP A 444 -72.85 32.66 19.57
CA TRP A 444 -74.20 32.13 19.72
C TRP A 444 -75.09 33.15 20.45
N PRO A 445 -76.18 33.64 19.83
CA PRO A 445 -77.08 34.57 20.48
C PRO A 445 -77.68 33.90 21.73
N ARG A 446 -77.41 34.45 22.91
CA ARG A 446 -78.21 34.17 24.10
C ARG A 446 -79.55 34.87 23.91
N GLY A 447 -80.47 34.19 23.23
CA GLY A 447 -81.88 34.57 23.14
C GLY A 447 -82.60 34.36 24.46
#